data_AF-A0A0V1Q5U3-F1
#
_entry.id   AF-A0A0V1Q5U3-F1
#
_cell.length_a   1.000
_cell.length_b   1.000
_cell.length_c   1.000
_cell.angle_alpha   90.00
_cell.angle_beta   90.00
_cell.angle_gamma   90.00
#
_symmetry.space_group_name_H-M   'P 1'
#
loop_
_entity.id
_entity.type
_entity.pdbx_description
1 polymer ?
#
loop_
_entity_poly.entity_id
_entity_poly.type
_entity_poly.pdbx_seq_one_letter_code
_entity_poly.pdbx_strand_id
1 'polypeptide(L)'
;MRLTWKFPLNGLFKHKFGKFNYPLEQDIRSKLDSLSSITKIYTNPDGTPRVPTDQEFKTISELQNLYYQRNHSEWNFILPGIPKEQLDLFKDNSQDLKNFQFVTKDSGKIIDKIPYKDENTGELKWRIVRETEKAEGWEFPYFYLVLPIFAYVAYSKYTAQMARRENDGPEWAEKELRLRAMEDYFHGDTEKAKEFLSNEGKSTREIRDRDDLVVARILGGDYDKLAQLKKKLPKDLLPKEEPHANLKI
;
A
#
# COMPACT_ATOMS: atom_id res chain seq x y z
N MET A 1 -27.97 -17.19 8.77
CA MET A 1 -27.24 -16.20 7.93
C MET A 1 -26.40 -16.95 6.91
N ARG A 2 -26.66 -16.80 5.61
CA ARG A 2 -25.81 -17.37 4.55
C ARG A 2 -24.69 -16.38 4.28
N LEU A 3 -23.47 -16.73 4.72
CA LEU A 3 -22.27 -15.93 4.46
C LEU A 3 -21.96 -16.00 2.96
N THR A 4 -22.23 -14.90 2.24
CA THR A 4 -21.86 -14.79 0.82
C THR A 4 -20.44 -14.27 0.73
N TRP A 5 -19.48 -15.18 0.64
CA TRP A 5 -18.08 -14.85 0.38
C TRP A 5 -17.94 -14.39 -1.07
N LYS A 6 -18.03 -13.07 -1.31
CA LYS A 6 -17.71 -12.48 -2.60
C LYS A 6 -16.20 -12.50 -2.77
N PHE A 7 -15.66 -13.55 -3.39
CA PHE A 7 -14.26 -13.59 -3.81
C PHE A 7 -13.95 -12.36 -4.69
N PRO A 8 -13.00 -11.48 -4.29
CA PRO A 8 -12.65 -10.27 -5.06
C PRO A 8 -11.94 -10.59 -6.40
N LEU A 9 -11.65 -11.87 -6.67
CA LEU A 9 -10.96 -12.32 -7.87
C LEU A 9 -11.91 -12.65 -9.05
N ASN A 10 -13.23 -12.70 -8.82
CA ASN A 10 -14.20 -12.96 -9.91
C ASN A 10 -14.28 -11.81 -10.95
N GLY A 11 -13.67 -10.66 -10.66
CA GLY A 11 -13.50 -9.56 -11.63
C GLY A 11 -12.32 -9.77 -12.58
N LEU A 12 -11.27 -10.48 -12.17
CA LEU A 12 -10.05 -10.68 -12.98
C LEU A 12 -10.31 -11.55 -14.21
N PHE A 13 -11.21 -12.54 -14.11
CA PHE A 13 -11.59 -13.41 -15.24
C PHE A 13 -12.67 -12.82 -16.15
N LYS A 14 -13.21 -11.63 -15.84
CA LYS A 14 -14.13 -10.91 -16.73
C LYS A 14 -13.42 -9.97 -17.70
N HIS A 15 -12.12 -9.77 -17.53
CA HIS A 15 -11.34 -8.99 -18.48
C HIS A 15 -11.15 -9.82 -19.76
N LYS A 16 -12.03 -9.59 -20.74
CA LYS A 16 -11.79 -10.04 -22.10
C LYS A 16 -10.58 -9.27 -22.61
N PHE A 17 -9.45 -9.94 -22.76
CA PHE A 17 -8.30 -9.37 -23.45
C PHE A 17 -8.78 -8.90 -24.83
N GLY A 18 -8.64 -7.60 -25.09
CA GLY A 18 -9.07 -7.01 -26.34
C GLY A 18 -8.39 -7.69 -27.52
N LYS A 19 -9.17 -8.33 -28.39
CA LYS A 19 -8.65 -8.91 -29.63
C LYS A 19 -8.04 -7.79 -30.46
N PHE A 20 -6.78 -7.94 -30.82
CA PHE A 20 -6.08 -6.99 -31.69
C PHE A 20 -6.80 -6.85 -33.04
N ASN A 21 -7.07 -5.62 -33.46
CA ASN A 21 -7.80 -5.31 -34.69
C ASN A 21 -6.85 -4.71 -35.73
N TYR A 22 -6.25 -5.56 -36.55
CA TYR A 22 -5.29 -5.13 -37.57
C TYR A 22 -5.90 -4.19 -38.64
N PRO A 23 -7.10 -4.44 -39.20
CA PRO A 23 -7.74 -3.50 -40.13
C PRO A 23 -7.88 -2.07 -39.57
N LEU A 24 -8.16 -1.95 -38.27
CA LEU A 24 -8.26 -0.65 -37.61
C LEU A 24 -6.91 0.07 -37.57
N GLU A 25 -5.82 -0.64 -37.28
CA GLU A 25 -4.46 -0.06 -37.31
C GLU A 25 -4.02 0.34 -38.72
N GLN A 26 -4.47 -0.38 -39.75
CA GLN A 26 -4.23 -0.01 -41.15
C GLN A 26 -4.99 1.28 -41.53
N ASP A 27 -6.26 1.41 -41.11
CA ASP A 27 -7.04 2.63 -41.36
C ASP A 27 -6.42 3.84 -40.66
N ILE A 28 -6.01 3.68 -39.40
CA ILE A 28 -5.25 4.69 -38.64
C ILE A 28 -3.99 5.10 -39.42
N ARG A 29 -3.21 4.12 -39.89
CA ARG A 29 -1.98 4.41 -40.63
C ARG A 29 -2.26 5.21 -41.90
N SER A 30 -3.27 4.80 -42.68
CA SER A 30 -3.65 5.48 -43.91
C SER A 30 -4.04 6.96 -43.67
N LYS A 31 -4.74 7.24 -42.57
CA LYS A 31 -5.13 8.61 -42.19
C LYS A 31 -3.95 9.41 -41.66
N LEU A 32 -3.03 8.78 -40.91
CA LEU A 32 -1.79 9.43 -40.46
C LEU A 32 -0.90 9.83 -41.64
N ASP A 33 -0.75 8.94 -42.61
CA ASP A 33 0.04 9.19 -43.83
C ASP A 33 -0.63 10.22 -44.75
N SER A 34 -1.94 10.46 -44.61
CA SER A 34 -2.65 11.51 -45.35
C SER A 34 -2.34 12.93 -44.86
N LEU A 35 -1.78 13.07 -43.65
CA LEU A 35 -1.48 14.37 -43.05
C LEU A 35 -0.13 14.92 -43.53
N SER A 36 -0.07 16.25 -43.68
CA SER A 36 1.13 16.96 -44.13
C SER A 36 2.33 16.82 -43.18
N SER A 37 2.06 16.77 -41.87
CA SER A 37 3.06 16.49 -40.84
C SER A 37 2.39 16.04 -39.54
N ILE A 38 2.83 14.92 -38.98
CA ILE A 38 2.33 14.37 -37.71
C ILE A 38 2.92 15.13 -36.51
N THR A 39 4.22 15.45 -36.56
CA THR A 39 4.94 16.06 -35.44
C THR A 39 4.77 17.57 -35.35
N LYS A 40 4.45 18.24 -36.47
CA LYS A 40 4.34 19.71 -36.56
C LYS A 40 2.94 20.20 -36.94
N ILE A 41 1.89 19.42 -36.68
CA ILE A 41 0.55 19.79 -37.16
C ILE A 41 0.01 21.10 -36.58
N TYR A 42 0.47 21.47 -35.38
CA TYR A 42 0.11 22.71 -34.68
C TYR A 42 1.18 23.80 -34.77
N THR A 43 2.17 23.65 -35.66
CA THR A 43 3.32 24.55 -35.73
C THR A 43 3.68 24.85 -37.17
N ASN A 44 3.79 26.13 -37.49
CA ASN A 44 4.28 26.57 -38.79
C ASN A 44 5.77 26.23 -38.97
N PRO A 45 6.32 26.27 -40.19
CA PRO A 45 7.75 26.05 -40.44
C PRO A 45 8.66 27.01 -39.66
N ASP A 46 8.15 28.19 -39.28
CA ASP A 46 8.83 29.23 -38.49
C ASP A 46 8.75 29.02 -36.97
N GLY A 47 8.07 27.97 -36.49
CA GLY A 47 7.92 27.68 -35.07
C GLY A 47 6.72 28.36 -34.38
N THR A 48 5.95 29.17 -35.10
CA THR A 48 4.75 29.82 -34.54
C THR A 48 3.56 28.85 -34.44
N PRO A 49 2.63 29.05 -33.49
CA PRO A 49 1.42 28.23 -33.38
C PRO A 49 0.58 28.34 -34.66
N ARG A 50 0.20 27.18 -35.22
CA ARG A 50 -0.67 27.06 -36.40
C ARG A 50 -1.99 26.41 -36.00
N VAL A 51 -3.08 26.90 -36.57
CA VAL A 51 -4.37 26.20 -36.56
C VAL A 51 -4.43 25.28 -37.79
N PRO A 52 -4.68 23.97 -37.63
CA PRO A 52 -4.86 23.06 -38.77
C PRO A 52 -5.99 23.52 -39.68
N THR A 53 -5.87 23.23 -40.97
CA THR A 53 -6.95 23.49 -41.94
C THR A 53 -8.18 22.62 -41.64
N ASP A 54 -9.36 23.00 -42.14
CA ASP A 54 -10.60 22.25 -41.88
C ASP A 54 -10.52 20.78 -42.31
N GLN A 55 -9.79 20.48 -43.39
CA GLN A 55 -9.55 19.12 -43.86
C GLN A 55 -8.64 18.34 -42.90
N GLU A 56 -7.52 18.93 -42.47
CA GLU A 56 -6.62 18.33 -41.46
C GLU A 56 -7.37 18.12 -40.15
N PHE A 57 -8.20 19.08 -39.74
CA PHE A 57 -9.00 19.02 -38.54
C PHE A 57 -10.02 17.88 -38.58
N LYS A 58 -10.70 17.69 -39.71
CA LYS A 58 -11.60 16.56 -39.94
C LYS A 58 -10.85 15.23 -39.79
N THR A 59 -9.69 15.08 -40.42
CA THR A 59 -8.88 13.86 -40.31
C THR A 59 -8.41 13.60 -38.87
N ILE A 60 -7.99 14.64 -38.15
CA ILE A 60 -7.61 14.53 -36.72
C ILE A 60 -8.80 14.06 -35.87
N SER A 61 -10.00 14.58 -36.12
CA SER A 61 -11.20 14.16 -35.38
C SER A 61 -11.59 12.70 -35.66
N GLU A 62 -11.41 12.24 -36.91
CA GLU A 62 -11.63 10.84 -37.28
C GLU A 62 -10.58 9.93 -36.62
N LEU A 63 -9.30 10.35 -36.62
CA LEU A 63 -8.22 9.66 -35.92
C LEU A 63 -8.48 9.54 -34.42
N GLN A 64 -9.05 10.57 -33.80
CA GLN A 64 -9.42 10.53 -32.39
C GLN A 64 -10.52 9.48 -32.11
N ASN A 65 -11.54 9.40 -32.96
CA ASN A 65 -12.58 8.39 -32.84
C ASN A 65 -12.02 6.97 -33.01
N LEU A 66 -11.16 6.76 -34.01
CA LEU A 66 -10.46 5.49 -34.21
C LEU A 66 -9.57 5.15 -33.01
N TYR A 67 -8.86 6.14 -32.47
CA TYR A 67 -8.02 5.99 -31.28
C TYR A 67 -8.83 5.47 -30.08
N TYR A 68 -10.04 5.96 -29.85
CA TYR A 68 -10.92 5.46 -28.79
C TYR A 68 -11.50 4.07 -29.03
N GLN A 69 -11.56 3.63 -30.28
CA GLN A 69 -11.96 2.26 -30.63
C GLN A 69 -10.81 1.26 -30.50
N ARG A 70 -9.56 1.73 -30.34
CA ARG A 70 -8.39 0.86 -30.13
C ARG A 70 -8.54 0.12 -28.82
N ASN A 71 -8.57 -1.20 -28.91
CA ASN A 71 -8.49 -2.06 -27.75
C ASN A 71 -7.05 -2.55 -27.61
N HIS A 72 -6.26 -1.88 -26.76
CA HIS A 72 -4.87 -2.25 -26.53
C HIS A 72 -4.76 -2.91 -25.15
N SER A 73 -4.52 -4.22 -25.17
CA SER A 73 -4.10 -4.94 -23.98
C SER A 73 -2.58 -5.01 -24.02
N GLU A 74 -1.88 -4.58 -22.97
CA GLU A 74 -0.41 -4.76 -22.88
C GLU A 74 -0.01 -6.24 -23.01
N TRP A 75 -0.92 -7.14 -22.64
CA TRP A 75 -0.77 -8.58 -22.81
C TRP A 75 -0.64 -9.03 -24.27
N ASN A 76 -1.11 -8.24 -25.23
CA ASN A 76 -0.97 -8.54 -26.66
C ASN A 76 0.50 -8.54 -27.11
N PHE A 77 1.39 -7.84 -26.39
CA PHE A 77 2.84 -7.85 -26.68
C PHE A 77 3.57 -9.06 -26.08
N ILE A 78 2.98 -9.70 -25.08
CA ILE A 78 3.60 -10.79 -24.31
C ILE A 78 3.07 -12.15 -24.80
N LEU A 79 1.79 -12.22 -25.20
CA LEU A 79 1.16 -13.45 -25.66
C LEU A 79 1.57 -13.79 -27.11
N PRO A 80 1.94 -15.05 -27.44
CA PRO A 80 2.49 -15.45 -28.74
C PRO A 80 1.45 -15.51 -29.90
N GLY A 81 0.37 -14.74 -29.84
CA GLY A 81 -0.76 -14.84 -30.78
C GLY A 81 -0.77 -13.84 -31.93
N ILE A 82 0.09 -12.81 -31.91
CA ILE A 82 0.06 -11.71 -32.89
C ILE A 82 1.41 -11.65 -33.64
N PRO A 83 1.40 -11.59 -34.99
CA PRO A 83 2.62 -11.42 -35.78
C PRO A 83 3.36 -10.13 -35.41
N LYS A 84 4.70 -10.19 -35.40
CA LYS A 84 5.56 -9.05 -35.03
C LYS A 84 5.28 -7.80 -35.86
N GLU A 85 5.06 -7.94 -37.16
CA GLU A 85 4.75 -6.83 -38.08
C GLU A 85 3.50 -6.04 -37.65
N GLN A 86 2.48 -6.74 -37.13
CA GLN A 86 1.26 -6.11 -36.66
C GLN A 86 1.48 -5.35 -35.34
N LEU A 87 2.36 -5.87 -34.47
CA LEU A 87 2.77 -5.20 -33.23
C LEU A 87 3.63 -3.97 -33.51
N ASP A 88 4.54 -4.06 -34.46
CA ASP A 88 5.39 -2.94 -34.89
C ASP A 88 4.52 -1.82 -35.48
N LEU A 89 3.55 -2.14 -36.35
CA LEU A 89 2.58 -1.15 -36.86
C LEU A 89 1.82 -0.44 -35.73
N PHE A 90 1.31 -1.21 -34.75
CA PHE A 90 0.62 -0.63 -33.60
C PHE A 90 1.52 0.30 -32.78
N LYS A 91 2.79 -0.08 -32.61
CA LYS A 91 3.78 0.71 -31.86
C LYS A 91 4.06 2.03 -32.56
N ASP A 92 4.30 1.99 -33.87
CA ASP A 92 4.59 3.16 -34.69
C ASP A 92 3.38 4.11 -34.71
N ASN A 93 2.18 3.59 -34.97
CA ASN A 93 0.94 4.35 -34.88
C ASN A 93 0.75 4.97 -33.49
N SER A 94 1.04 4.23 -32.41
CA SER A 94 0.91 4.75 -31.05
C SER A 94 1.89 5.89 -30.75
N GLN A 95 3.09 5.85 -31.32
CA GLN A 95 4.07 6.93 -31.20
C GLN A 95 3.60 8.17 -31.95
N ASP A 96 3.09 8.00 -33.17
CA ASP A 96 2.58 9.10 -34.00
C ASP A 96 1.34 9.75 -33.39
N LEU A 97 0.41 8.94 -32.85
CA LEU A 97 -0.82 9.42 -32.23
C LEU A 97 -0.58 10.23 -30.94
N LYS A 98 0.55 10.00 -30.24
CA LYS A 98 0.93 10.81 -29.06
C LYS A 98 1.14 12.28 -29.40
N ASN A 99 1.53 12.61 -30.63
CA ASN A 99 1.79 13.99 -31.05
C ASN A 99 0.52 14.84 -31.08
N PHE A 100 -0.65 14.23 -31.34
CA PHE A 100 -1.94 14.92 -31.33
C PHE A 100 -2.52 15.14 -29.93
N GLN A 101 -1.87 14.59 -28.91
CA GLN A 101 -2.26 14.74 -27.50
C GLN A 101 -3.73 14.35 -27.23
N PHE A 102 -4.25 13.32 -27.91
CA PHE A 102 -5.61 12.84 -27.64
C PHE A 102 -5.79 12.50 -26.15
N VAL A 103 -6.91 12.92 -25.57
CA VAL A 103 -7.21 12.64 -24.16
C VAL A 103 -7.64 11.20 -24.02
N THR A 104 -6.79 10.33 -23.47
CA THR A 104 -7.24 9.03 -22.97
C THR A 104 -8.09 9.24 -21.72
N LYS A 105 -9.01 8.33 -21.44
CA LYS A 105 -9.82 8.38 -20.21
C LYS A 105 -8.94 8.47 -18.95
N ASP A 106 -7.73 7.95 -19.02
CA ASP A 106 -6.76 7.89 -17.92
C ASP A 106 -5.69 9.01 -17.97
N SER A 107 -5.65 9.86 -19.01
CA SER A 107 -4.73 10.99 -19.01
C SER A 107 -5.36 12.12 -18.22
N GLY A 108 -4.82 12.40 -17.03
CA GLY A 108 -5.15 13.58 -16.21
C GLY A 108 -4.69 14.90 -16.87
N LYS A 109 -4.70 14.98 -18.20
CA LYS A 109 -4.22 16.11 -19.00
C LYS A 109 -5.36 17.10 -19.18
N ILE A 110 -5.19 18.30 -18.63
CA ILE A 110 -6.11 19.42 -18.89
C ILE A 110 -5.88 19.89 -20.32
N ILE A 111 -6.84 19.62 -21.21
CA ILE A 111 -6.81 20.12 -22.58
C ILE A 111 -7.93 21.13 -22.74
N ASP A 112 -7.58 22.36 -23.10
CA ASP A 112 -8.55 23.46 -23.20
C ASP A 112 -9.61 23.17 -24.27
N LYS A 113 -9.25 22.52 -25.38
CA LYS A 113 -10.19 22.20 -26.47
C LYS A 113 -9.87 20.87 -27.15
N ILE A 114 -10.89 20.06 -27.35
CA ILE A 114 -10.82 18.79 -28.08
C ILE A 114 -11.82 18.84 -29.25
N PRO A 115 -11.44 18.42 -30.47
CA PRO A 115 -12.39 18.24 -31.57
C PRO A 115 -13.43 17.18 -31.18
N TYR A 116 -14.71 17.45 -31.38
CA TYR A 116 -15.72 16.40 -31.36
C TYR A 116 -16.75 16.61 -32.47
N LYS A 117 -17.27 15.50 -32.99
CA LYS A 117 -18.39 15.50 -33.92
C LYS A 117 -19.67 15.43 -33.11
N ASP A 118 -20.54 16.42 -33.25
CA ASP A 118 -21.86 16.41 -32.63
C ASP A 118 -22.73 15.34 -33.30
N GLU A 119 -23.25 14.39 -32.52
CA GLU A 119 -24.02 13.25 -33.02
C GLU A 119 -25.33 13.68 -33.69
N ASN A 120 -25.89 14.82 -33.30
CA ASN A 120 -27.17 15.31 -33.80
C ASN A 120 -27.03 16.16 -35.07
N THR A 121 -25.97 16.96 -35.16
CA THR A 121 -25.78 17.93 -36.26
C THR A 121 -24.71 17.49 -37.26
N GLY A 122 -23.84 16.56 -36.88
CA GLY A 122 -22.70 16.14 -37.69
C GLY A 122 -21.59 17.19 -37.81
N GLU A 123 -21.77 18.37 -37.20
CA GLU A 123 -20.82 19.48 -37.20
C GLU A 123 -19.64 19.20 -36.26
N LEU A 124 -18.46 19.65 -36.67
CA LEU A 124 -17.23 19.58 -35.86
C LEU A 124 -17.17 20.78 -34.93
N LYS A 125 -17.25 20.53 -33.62
CA LYS A 125 -17.21 21.56 -32.57
C LYS A 125 -16.05 21.27 -31.62
N TRP A 126 -15.58 22.31 -30.93
CA TRP A 126 -14.57 22.19 -29.89
C TRP A 126 -15.26 22.06 -28.53
N ARG A 127 -14.94 21.01 -27.75
CA ARG A 127 -15.39 20.88 -26.36
C ARG A 127 -14.24 21.10 -25.41
N ILE A 128 -14.52 21.86 -24.35
CA ILE A 128 -13.62 22.03 -23.21
C ILE A 128 -13.84 20.84 -22.28
N VAL A 129 -12.79 20.04 -22.01
CA VAL A 129 -12.86 18.91 -21.07
C VAL A 129 -11.94 19.22 -19.90
N ARG A 130 -12.54 19.55 -18.74
CA ARG A 130 -11.79 20.00 -17.57
C ARG A 130 -11.54 18.93 -16.51
N GLU A 131 -12.22 17.79 -16.57
CA GLU A 131 -12.16 16.80 -15.49
C GLU A 131 -12.30 15.38 -16.05
N THR A 132 -11.18 14.67 -16.16
CA THR A 132 -11.17 13.20 -16.14
C THR A 132 -10.99 12.77 -14.68
N GLU A 133 -11.74 11.74 -14.23
CA GLU A 133 -11.53 11.12 -12.91
C GLU A 133 -10.08 10.63 -12.84
N LYS A 134 -9.26 11.39 -12.12
CA LYS A 134 -7.81 11.20 -12.02
C LYS A 134 -7.53 9.87 -11.34
N ALA A 135 -6.99 8.91 -12.08
CA ALA A 135 -6.16 7.86 -11.51
C ALA A 135 -4.73 8.16 -11.95
N GLU A 136 -3.89 8.67 -11.06
CA GLU A 136 -2.50 9.06 -11.38
C GLU A 136 -1.58 7.85 -11.65
N GLY A 137 -2.15 6.66 -11.85
CA GLY A 137 -1.47 5.41 -12.19
C GLY A 137 -0.68 4.78 -11.03
N TRP A 138 -0.15 5.60 -10.11
CA TRP A 138 0.57 5.15 -8.92
C TRP A 138 -0.36 4.65 -7.81
N GLU A 139 -1.63 5.06 -7.82
CA GLU A 139 -2.60 4.72 -6.77
C GLU A 139 -2.81 3.22 -6.67
N PHE A 140 -2.94 2.52 -7.81
CA PHE A 140 -3.17 1.08 -7.82
C PHE A 140 -2.02 0.29 -7.16
N PRO A 141 -0.74 0.41 -7.59
CA PRO A 141 0.34 -0.30 -6.91
C PRO A 141 0.53 0.15 -5.46
N TYR A 142 0.27 1.42 -5.15
CA TYR A 142 0.41 1.90 -3.77
C TYR A 142 -0.64 1.30 -2.83
N PHE A 143 -1.93 1.41 -3.16
CA PHE A 143 -3.02 0.97 -2.28
C PHE A 143 -3.15 -0.55 -2.20
N TYR A 144 -2.81 -1.28 -3.27
CA TYR A 144 -3.01 -2.73 -3.31
C TYR A 144 -1.75 -3.55 -3.05
N LEU A 145 -0.56 -2.96 -3.11
CA LEU A 145 0.69 -3.69 -2.89
C LEU A 145 1.50 -3.08 -1.75
N VAL A 146 1.81 -1.77 -1.83
CA VAL A 146 2.67 -1.12 -0.84
C VAL A 146 1.98 -1.04 0.52
N LEU A 147 0.78 -0.47 0.58
CA LEU A 147 0.08 -0.22 1.85
C LEU A 147 -0.26 -1.50 2.63
N PRO A 148 -0.72 -2.60 2.00
CA PRO A 148 -0.93 -3.87 2.70
C PRO A 148 0.36 -4.47 3.26
N ILE A 149 1.48 -4.36 2.56
CA ILE A 149 2.78 -4.84 3.04
C ILE A 149 3.21 -4.03 4.27
N PHE A 150 3.11 -2.71 4.23
CA PHE A 150 3.42 -1.86 5.38
C PHE A 150 2.52 -2.16 6.57
N ALA A 151 1.22 -2.33 6.35
CA ALA A 151 0.27 -2.69 7.41
C ALA A 151 0.62 -4.05 8.03
N TYR A 152 0.98 -5.04 7.22
CA TYR A 152 1.41 -6.36 7.69
C TYR A 152 2.70 -6.27 8.52
N VAL A 153 3.70 -5.53 8.04
CA VAL A 153 4.97 -5.35 8.77
C VAL A 153 4.71 -4.65 10.11
N ALA A 154 3.92 -3.57 10.12
CA ALA A 154 3.55 -2.87 11.34
C ALA A 154 2.83 -3.79 12.33
N TYR A 155 1.85 -4.56 11.84
CA TYR A 155 1.12 -5.54 12.65
C TYR A 155 2.05 -6.61 13.24
N SER A 156 2.93 -7.20 12.43
CA SER A 156 3.87 -8.23 12.89
C SER A 156 4.86 -7.72 13.94
N LYS A 157 5.33 -6.47 13.81
CA LYS A 157 6.20 -5.84 14.80
C LYS A 157 5.45 -5.55 16.09
N TYR A 158 4.22 -5.07 15.99
CA TYR A 158 3.36 -4.82 17.14
C TYR A 158 3.08 -6.11 17.93
N THR A 159 2.67 -7.19 17.27
CA THR A 159 2.38 -8.47 17.94
C THR A 159 3.64 -9.07 18.57
N ALA A 160 4.78 -9.01 17.88
CA ALA A 160 6.06 -9.46 18.45
C ALA A 160 6.49 -8.63 19.67
N GLN A 161 6.25 -7.32 19.67
CA GLN A 161 6.54 -6.45 20.81
C GLN A 161 5.62 -6.73 21.99
N MET A 162 4.31 -6.93 21.74
CA MET A 162 3.36 -7.28 22.79
C MET A 162 3.70 -8.64 23.42
N ALA A 163 4.02 -9.65 22.60
CA ALA A 163 4.47 -10.95 23.09
C ALA A 163 5.74 -10.85 23.95
N ARG A 164 6.68 -9.96 23.61
CA ARG A 164 7.86 -9.69 24.44
C ARG A 164 7.51 -8.99 25.74
N ARG A 165 6.56 -8.04 25.75
CA ARG A 165 6.12 -7.37 26.99
C ARG A 165 5.45 -8.35 27.95
N GLU A 166 4.67 -9.30 27.41
CA GLU A 166 4.00 -10.33 28.20
C GLU A 166 4.96 -11.34 28.83
N ASN A 167 6.10 -11.63 28.19
CA ASN A 167 7.02 -12.68 28.65
C ASN A 167 8.29 -12.14 29.34
N ASP A 168 8.83 -11.00 28.88
CA ASP A 168 10.13 -10.48 29.32
C ASP A 168 10.04 -9.01 29.80
N GLY A 169 8.83 -8.46 29.85
CA GLY A 169 8.60 -7.05 30.17
C GLY A 169 8.45 -6.74 31.66
N PRO A 170 8.39 -5.45 32.02
CA PRO A 170 8.07 -5.01 33.39
C PRO A 170 6.72 -5.54 33.87
N GLU A 171 5.74 -5.67 32.96
CA GLU A 171 4.43 -6.25 33.27
C GLU A 171 4.51 -7.74 33.65
N TRP A 172 5.40 -8.50 33.01
CA TRP A 172 5.67 -9.88 33.40
C TRP A 172 6.30 -9.93 34.80
N ALA A 173 7.32 -9.11 35.03
CA ALA A 173 8.02 -9.06 36.32
C ALA A 173 7.07 -8.67 37.47
N GLU A 174 6.15 -7.74 37.22
CA GLU A 174 5.10 -7.36 38.16
C GLU A 174 4.15 -8.54 38.45
N LYS A 175 3.66 -9.23 37.41
CA LYS A 175 2.78 -10.41 37.57
C LYS A 175 3.47 -11.52 38.36
N GLU A 176 4.74 -11.80 38.03
CA GLU A 176 5.55 -12.81 38.71
C GLU A 176 5.81 -12.44 40.17
N LEU A 177 6.12 -11.17 40.47
CA LEU A 177 6.32 -10.70 41.84
C LEU A 177 5.04 -10.84 42.67
N ARG A 178 3.89 -10.46 42.10
CA ARG A 178 2.58 -10.62 42.75
C ARG A 178 2.24 -12.09 43.00
N LEU A 179 2.52 -12.95 42.01
CA LEU A 179 2.30 -14.39 42.13
C LEU A 179 3.13 -14.97 43.27
N ARG A 180 4.43 -14.69 43.33
CA ARG A 180 5.32 -15.19 44.40
C ARG A 180 4.92 -14.71 45.78
N ALA A 181 4.56 -13.43 45.91
CA ALA A 181 4.10 -12.88 47.18
C ALA A 181 2.84 -13.58 47.70
N MET A 182 1.94 -13.96 46.80
CA MET A 182 0.73 -14.70 47.13
C MET A 182 0.98 -16.20 47.34
N GLU A 183 1.87 -16.82 46.57
CA GLU A 183 2.28 -18.22 46.78
C GLU A 183 2.83 -18.41 48.19
N ASP A 184 3.73 -17.53 48.64
CA ASP A 184 4.27 -17.58 50.00
C ASP A 184 3.19 -17.32 51.07
N TYR A 185 2.23 -16.44 50.80
CA TYR A 185 1.09 -16.19 51.69
C TYR A 185 0.16 -17.41 51.81
N PHE A 186 -0.05 -18.15 50.71
CA PHE A 186 -0.84 -19.39 50.68
C PHE A 186 0.00 -20.64 50.95
N HIS A 187 1.19 -20.49 51.57
CA HIS A 187 2.06 -21.61 51.97
C HIS A 187 2.48 -22.55 50.82
N GLY A 188 2.75 -21.98 49.64
CA GLY A 188 3.21 -22.71 48.45
C GLY A 188 2.10 -23.23 47.54
N ASP A 189 0.83 -22.88 47.81
CA ASP A 189 -0.30 -23.25 46.95
C ASP A 189 -0.46 -22.29 45.76
N THR A 190 0.13 -22.69 44.63
CA THR A 190 0.17 -21.88 43.40
C THR A 190 -1.19 -21.73 42.72
N GLU A 191 -2.10 -22.68 42.91
CA GLU A 191 -3.44 -22.63 42.29
C GLU A 191 -4.32 -21.63 43.02
N LYS A 192 -4.31 -21.65 44.36
CA LYS A 192 -5.01 -20.65 45.18
C LYS A 192 -4.48 -19.23 44.96
N ALA A 193 -3.16 -19.07 44.79
CA ALA A 193 -2.57 -17.78 44.49
C ALA A 193 -3.07 -17.21 43.14
N LYS A 194 -3.17 -18.05 42.10
CA LYS A 194 -3.68 -17.66 40.78
C LYS A 194 -5.18 -17.33 40.79
N GLU A 195 -5.98 -18.13 41.49
CA GLU A 195 -7.42 -17.85 41.68
C GLU A 195 -7.66 -16.55 42.46
N PHE A 196 -6.85 -16.31 43.49
CA PHE A 196 -6.91 -15.07 44.27
C PHE A 196 -6.51 -13.83 43.46
N LEU A 197 -5.55 -13.96 42.54
CA LEU A 197 -5.11 -12.88 41.65
C LEU A 197 -6.02 -12.69 40.42
N SER A 198 -6.91 -13.64 40.11
CA SER A 198 -7.90 -13.48 39.04
C SER A 198 -8.88 -12.34 39.32
N ASN A 199 -9.27 -11.61 38.28
CA ASN A 199 -10.27 -10.52 38.34
C ASN A 199 -11.70 -11.02 38.08
N GLU A 200 -11.89 -12.30 37.78
CA GLU A 200 -13.20 -12.86 37.44
C GLU A 200 -14.16 -12.76 38.64
N GLY A 201 -15.31 -12.12 38.43
CA GLY A 201 -16.40 -12.02 39.41
C GLY A 201 -16.17 -11.05 40.58
N LYS A 202 -15.07 -10.28 40.62
CA LYS A 202 -14.75 -9.36 41.73
C LYS A 202 -15.20 -7.92 41.44
N SER A 203 -15.71 -7.26 42.46
CA SER A 203 -16.01 -5.82 42.44
C SER A 203 -14.73 -4.97 42.48
N THR A 204 -14.82 -3.71 42.05
CA THR A 204 -13.68 -2.77 42.08
C THR A 204 -13.11 -2.55 43.47
N ARG A 205 -13.93 -2.67 44.52
CA ARG A 205 -13.49 -2.56 45.92
C ARG A 205 -12.69 -3.79 46.35
N GLU A 206 -13.15 -4.98 46.01
CA GLU A 206 -12.45 -6.23 46.32
C GLU A 206 -11.11 -6.34 45.59
N ILE A 207 -11.02 -5.82 44.36
CA ILE A 207 -9.77 -5.73 43.60
C ILE A 207 -8.77 -4.82 44.34
N ARG A 208 -9.23 -3.69 44.87
CA ARG A 208 -8.38 -2.75 45.60
C ARG A 208 -7.89 -3.33 46.93
N ASP A 209 -8.78 -3.94 47.71
CA ASP A 209 -8.43 -4.56 48.99
C ASP A 209 -7.43 -5.72 48.79
N ARG A 210 -7.57 -6.46 47.68
CA ARG A 210 -6.58 -7.47 47.24
C ARG A 210 -5.23 -6.83 46.92
N ASP A 211 -5.23 -5.78 46.09
CA ASP A 211 -3.99 -5.13 45.65
C ASP A 211 -3.24 -4.52 46.84
N ASP A 212 -3.95 -3.93 47.80
CA ASP A 212 -3.38 -3.43 49.05
C ASP A 212 -2.74 -4.56 49.88
N LEU A 213 -3.39 -5.73 49.97
CA LEU A 213 -2.83 -6.92 50.62
C LEU A 213 -1.56 -7.42 49.89
N VAL A 214 -1.58 -7.47 48.56
CA VAL A 214 -0.43 -7.90 47.76
C VAL A 214 0.76 -6.95 47.95
N VAL A 215 0.51 -5.64 47.91
CA VAL A 215 1.55 -4.63 48.16
C VAL A 215 2.10 -4.73 49.57
N ALA A 216 1.25 -4.88 50.59
CA ALA A 216 1.69 -5.06 51.98
C ALA A 216 2.59 -6.29 52.15
N ARG A 217 2.32 -7.39 51.42
CA ARG A 217 3.18 -8.57 51.41
C ARG A 217 4.51 -8.31 50.71
N ILE A 218 4.48 -7.72 49.52
CA ILE A 218 5.70 -7.34 48.78
C ILE A 218 6.62 -6.43 49.62
N LEU A 219 6.06 -5.47 50.36
CA LEU A 219 6.85 -4.59 51.24
C LEU A 219 7.36 -5.29 52.50
N GLY A 220 6.66 -6.34 52.95
CA GLY A 220 6.99 -7.10 54.17
C GLY A 220 7.93 -8.28 53.96
N GLY A 221 8.34 -8.59 52.73
CA GLY A 221 9.16 -9.76 52.42
C GLY A 221 10.08 -9.58 51.22
N ASP A 222 11.15 -10.38 51.16
CA ASP A 222 12.12 -10.39 50.08
C ASP A 222 11.83 -11.53 49.11
N TYR A 223 11.14 -11.22 48.01
CA TYR A 223 10.75 -12.20 46.98
C TYR A 223 11.71 -12.24 45.78
N ASP A 224 12.76 -11.42 45.80
CA ASP A 224 13.85 -11.51 44.84
C ASP A 224 14.67 -12.78 45.10
N LYS A 225 15.13 -13.43 44.03
CA LYS A 225 16.05 -14.59 44.12
C LYS A 225 17.47 -14.22 43.72
N LEU A 226 17.82 -12.93 43.76
CA LEU A 226 19.13 -12.43 43.30
C LEU A 226 20.27 -12.96 44.18
N ALA A 227 20.04 -13.08 45.49
CA ALA A 227 21.03 -13.66 46.41
C ALA A 227 21.35 -15.14 46.10
N GLN A 228 20.38 -15.90 45.60
CA GLN A 228 20.57 -17.31 45.20
C GLN A 228 21.39 -17.43 43.92
N LEU A 229 21.25 -16.47 43.00
CA LEU A 229 21.98 -16.40 41.73
C LEU A 229 23.44 -15.94 41.92
N LYS A 230 23.73 -15.13 42.95
CA LYS A 230 25.09 -14.67 43.29
C LYS A 230 26.01 -15.77 43.84
N LYS A 231 25.51 -16.99 44.11
CA LYS A 231 26.30 -18.12 44.64
C LYS A 231 27.41 -18.63 43.70
N LYS A 232 27.39 -18.24 42.41
CA LYS A 232 28.41 -18.58 41.42
C LYS A 232 29.15 -17.37 40.85
N LEU A 233 29.17 -16.21 41.52
CA LEU A 233 30.11 -15.17 41.10
C LEU A 233 31.53 -15.62 41.50
N PRO A 234 32.46 -15.87 40.56
CA PRO A 234 33.85 -16.12 40.92
C PRO A 234 34.36 -14.92 41.73
N LYS A 235 35.13 -15.18 42.81
CA LYS A 235 35.66 -14.14 43.71
C LYS A 235 36.44 -13.03 42.99
N ASP A 236 36.82 -13.26 41.74
CA ASP A 236 37.54 -12.32 40.88
C ASP A 236 36.66 -11.21 40.26
N LEU A 237 35.32 -11.35 40.31
CA LEU A 237 34.36 -10.33 39.83
C LEU A 237 33.72 -9.50 40.95
N LEU A 238 34.06 -9.78 42.21
CA LEU A 238 33.75 -8.87 43.30
C LEU A 238 34.67 -7.64 43.14
N PRO A 239 34.14 -6.40 43.14
CA PRO A 239 34.98 -5.22 43.14
C PRO A 239 35.89 -5.30 44.37
N LYS A 240 37.19 -5.48 44.14
CA LYS A 240 38.19 -5.40 45.21
C LYS A 240 38.20 -3.96 45.68
N GLU A 241 38.06 -3.74 46.99
CA GLU A 241 38.34 -2.43 47.57
C GLU A 241 39.77 -2.06 47.18
N GLU A 242 39.93 -1.05 46.33
CA GLU A 242 41.24 -0.50 46.04
C GLU A 242 41.74 0.15 47.32
N PRO A 243 42.90 -0.27 47.86
CA PRO A 243 43.50 0.43 48.98
C PRO A 243 43.89 1.82 48.49
N HIS A 244 43.10 2.83 48.85
CA HIS A 244 43.50 4.23 48.66
C HIS A 244 44.79 4.45 49.44
N ALA A 245 45.91 4.54 48.74
CA ALA A 245 47.24 4.68 49.33
C ALA A 245 47.44 6.00 50.12
N ASN A 246 46.42 6.88 50.21
CA ASN A 246 46.55 8.22 50.76
C ASN A 246 45.46 8.59 51.77
N LEU A 247 45.22 7.75 52.77
CA LEU A 247 44.65 8.23 54.04
C LEU A 247 45.58 7.81 55.19
N LYS A 248 46.68 8.56 55.31
CA LYS A 248 47.23 8.88 56.63
C LYS A 248 46.56 10.17 57.08
N ILE A 249 45.55 10.07 57.94
CA ILE A 249 45.34 10.94 59.11
C ILE A 249 44.68 10.06 60.18
#